data_AF-A0AAD6IWF4-F1
#
_entry.id   AF-A0AAD6IWF4-F1
#
_cell.length_a   1.000
_cell.length_b   1.000
_cell.length_c   1.000
_cell.angle_alpha   90.00
_cell.angle_beta   90.00
_cell.angle_gamma   90.00
#
_symmetry.space_group_name_H-M   'P 1'
#
loop_
_entity.id
_entity.type
_entity.pdbx_description
1 polymer ?
#
loop_
_entity_poly.entity_id
_entity_poly.type
_entity_poly.pdbx_seq_one_letter_code
_entity_poly.pdbx_strand_id
1 'polypeptide(L)'
;MLTTTAIDSGTYGLDFRYSDTEPWTYRIKNIPPDWEEHAVRDFLSDRVFHQDEVTFTEIVQISMARDCTLAFPQVALLTLRGLVPEILLPLRKNLVEPEKFKTSVTVPASSSPGDRHHRHHYTRDIYFDCEFLGLTPVYQPDDMDNRTADIIAVSGLEGHPYGSWQGKQEKLMWLRHFPKIEGSTMERLRTITYGWKSNIYAQNLWRDRYYNHASYRERFLEELDKLLKCGRDKLKPLIFVGHSYGGILIMDAVVQASKFPDRYGPISKLIAGFVFFAVPYDGMYVDDLRACVPDGTFSDLLDTVDQVKTRPDLQRIRESFSDLVRKTKIQVQTFRETEPTKMLTKVNGKLRRGGHSIMVINVQSSSLGLPVEFERVIEADGKDHSDIVKYDRADDSTLQSARASLQRILDARAEKANTSNEHDQSIQGKELEKFRHAWHLHIPLGKIFSLKLIFEYIFMLGDIISLTVSFTVWTKSEAKKTPQNKTEGFTVHGQPDLEPESFPVQPPPAKPQE
;
A
#
# COMPACT_ATOMS: atom_id res chain seq x y z
N MET A 1 10.11 17.94 -49.08
CA MET A 1 11.12 18.09 -48.01
C MET A 1 10.63 19.14 -47.04
N LEU A 2 9.84 18.73 -46.04
CA LEU A 2 9.36 19.64 -45.01
C LEU A 2 10.40 19.68 -43.89
N THR A 3 11.05 20.81 -43.75
CA THR A 3 11.98 21.15 -42.68
C THR A 3 11.22 21.21 -41.36
N THR A 4 11.45 20.23 -40.48
CA THR A 4 11.09 20.29 -39.06
C THR A 4 11.92 21.37 -38.38
N THR A 5 11.33 22.55 -38.22
CA THR A 5 11.81 23.58 -37.30
C THR A 5 11.71 23.04 -35.88
N ALA A 6 12.88 22.76 -35.27
CA ALA A 6 12.99 22.47 -33.85
C ALA A 6 12.51 23.71 -33.08
N ILE A 7 11.35 23.61 -32.45
CA ILE A 7 10.85 24.63 -31.53
C ILE A 7 11.62 24.46 -30.22
N ASP A 8 12.50 25.41 -29.98
CA ASP A 8 13.27 25.56 -28.74
C ASP A 8 12.29 25.88 -27.60
N SER A 9 12.05 24.89 -26.74
CA SER A 9 11.26 25.05 -25.52
C SER A 9 12.19 24.83 -24.33
N GLY A 10 12.48 25.91 -23.60
CA GLY A 10 13.32 25.91 -22.42
C GLY A 10 12.69 25.09 -21.28
N THR A 11 13.01 23.79 -21.23
CA THR A 11 12.55 22.86 -20.20
C THR A 11 13.64 22.59 -19.17
N TYR A 12 13.39 22.98 -17.92
CA TYR A 12 14.16 22.55 -16.75
C TYR A 12 13.62 21.22 -16.23
N GLY A 13 14.08 20.15 -16.84
CA GLY A 13 14.04 18.78 -16.32
C GLY A 13 15.33 18.11 -16.76
N LEU A 14 15.70 16.99 -16.11
CA LEU A 14 16.72 16.11 -16.69
C LEU A 14 16.32 15.85 -18.14
N ASP A 15 17.20 16.14 -19.09
CA ASP A 15 16.96 16.02 -20.53
C ASP A 15 16.81 14.53 -20.88
N PHE A 16 15.66 13.97 -20.53
CA PHE A 16 15.16 12.76 -21.13
C PHE A 16 14.85 13.14 -22.57
N ARG A 17 15.83 12.97 -23.45
CA ARG A 17 15.60 13.02 -24.88
C ARG A 17 14.70 11.83 -25.21
N TYR A 18 13.39 12.02 -25.12
CA TYR A 18 12.43 11.01 -25.54
C TYR A 18 12.48 10.95 -27.06
N SER A 19 13.07 9.89 -27.59
CA SER A 19 12.91 9.59 -28.99
C SER A 19 11.46 9.20 -29.25
N ASP A 20 10.96 9.43 -30.47
CA ASP A 20 9.69 8.86 -30.92
C ASP A 20 9.74 7.32 -31.04
N THR A 21 10.82 6.68 -30.61
CA THR A 21 11.02 5.22 -30.67
C THR A 21 11.04 4.56 -29.29
N GLU A 22 11.23 5.31 -28.20
CA GLU A 22 11.23 4.75 -26.84
C GLU A 22 9.80 4.52 -26.33
N PRO A 23 9.53 3.39 -25.64
CA PRO A 23 8.21 3.12 -25.08
C PRO A 23 7.91 4.06 -23.89
N TRP A 24 6.70 4.62 -23.87
CA TRP A 24 6.22 5.52 -22.82
C TRP A 24 4.97 5.00 -22.15
N THR A 25 4.86 5.16 -20.83
CA THR A 25 3.71 4.64 -20.05
C THR A 25 2.84 5.77 -19.52
N TYR A 26 1.54 5.68 -19.79
CA TYR A 26 0.49 6.56 -19.30
C TYR A 26 -0.39 5.82 -18.29
N ARG A 27 -0.99 6.55 -17.34
CA ARG A 27 -2.04 6.05 -16.45
C ARG A 27 -3.40 6.46 -16.99
N ILE A 28 -4.31 5.51 -17.13
CA ILE A 28 -5.71 5.73 -17.49
C ILE A 28 -6.57 5.50 -16.25
N LYS A 29 -7.50 6.42 -15.96
CA LYS A 29 -8.41 6.37 -14.83
C LYS A 29 -9.86 6.48 -15.27
N ASN A 30 -10.76 6.10 -14.38
CA ASN A 30 -12.21 6.08 -14.58
C ASN A 30 -12.68 5.11 -15.67
N ILE A 31 -11.92 4.04 -15.90
CA ILE A 31 -12.30 3.00 -16.86
C ILE A 31 -13.61 2.36 -16.40
N PRO A 32 -14.56 2.08 -17.31
CA PRO A 32 -15.80 1.38 -16.97
C PRO A 32 -15.52 0.06 -16.24
N PRO A 33 -16.31 -0.29 -15.20
CA PRO A 33 -16.07 -1.48 -14.39
C PRO A 33 -16.24 -2.80 -15.15
N ASP A 34 -16.99 -2.79 -16.25
CA ASP A 34 -17.28 -3.89 -17.16
C ASP A 34 -16.23 -4.06 -18.26
N TRP A 35 -15.30 -3.13 -18.40
CA TRP A 35 -14.25 -3.21 -19.42
C TRP A 35 -13.10 -4.08 -18.94
N GLU A 36 -12.80 -5.11 -19.73
CA GLU A 36 -11.59 -5.91 -19.67
C GLU A 36 -10.50 -5.33 -20.58
N GLU A 37 -9.28 -5.87 -20.52
CA GLU A 37 -8.12 -5.33 -21.26
C GLU A 37 -8.40 -5.18 -22.76
N HIS A 38 -9.04 -6.17 -23.38
CA HIS A 38 -9.36 -6.15 -24.80
C HIS A 38 -10.33 -5.01 -25.16
N ALA A 39 -11.35 -4.75 -24.32
CA ALA A 39 -12.29 -3.65 -24.56
C ALA A 39 -11.60 -2.29 -24.46
N VAL A 40 -10.68 -2.12 -23.50
CA VAL A 40 -9.83 -0.91 -23.42
C VAL A 40 -8.97 -0.78 -24.68
N ARG A 41 -8.33 -1.87 -25.11
CA ARG A 41 -7.46 -1.89 -26.30
C ARG A 41 -8.21 -1.50 -27.56
N ASP A 42 -9.39 -2.07 -27.78
CA ASP A 42 -10.22 -1.82 -28.96
C ASP A 42 -10.71 -0.37 -28.97
N PHE A 43 -11.19 0.13 -27.82
CA PHE A 43 -11.59 1.52 -27.71
C PHE A 43 -10.45 2.49 -28.03
N LEU A 44 -9.26 2.25 -27.45
CA LEU A 44 -8.09 3.08 -27.73
C LEU A 44 -7.70 3.03 -29.21
N SER A 45 -7.63 1.83 -29.78
CA SER A 45 -7.21 1.63 -31.17
C SER A 45 -8.21 2.25 -32.14
N ASP A 46 -9.49 1.96 -32.00
CA ASP A 46 -10.53 2.28 -33.00
C ASP A 46 -11.12 3.68 -32.86
N ARG A 47 -11.08 4.27 -31.66
CA ARG A 47 -11.79 5.52 -31.35
C ARG A 47 -10.88 6.64 -30.89
N VAL A 48 -9.75 6.33 -30.26
CA VAL A 48 -8.83 7.33 -29.73
C VAL A 48 -7.64 7.54 -30.66
N PHE A 49 -7.04 6.47 -31.18
CA PHE A 49 -5.84 6.54 -32.01
C PHE A 49 -6.14 6.48 -33.51
N HIS A 50 -7.28 5.90 -33.91
CA HIS A 50 -7.67 5.81 -35.31
C HIS A 50 -7.95 7.16 -35.98
N GLN A 51 -8.18 8.23 -35.20
CA GLN A 51 -8.42 9.58 -35.73
C GLN A 51 -7.16 10.24 -36.29
N ASP A 52 -5.98 9.70 -35.97
CA ASP A 52 -4.71 10.15 -36.50
C ASP A 52 -4.43 9.29 -37.76
N GLU A 53 -4.26 9.89 -38.95
CA GLU A 53 -3.86 9.19 -40.21
C GLU A 53 -2.46 8.51 -40.14
N VAL A 54 -1.95 8.28 -38.92
CA VAL A 54 -0.57 7.97 -38.60
C VAL A 54 -0.48 6.58 -37.99
N THR A 55 -0.09 5.61 -38.80
CA THR A 55 -0.05 4.17 -38.52
C THR A 55 1.14 3.69 -37.67
N PHE A 56 1.84 4.56 -36.91
CA PHE A 56 3.09 4.19 -36.21
C PHE A 56 2.96 4.09 -34.68
N THR A 57 1.75 4.14 -34.11
CA THR A 57 1.54 3.96 -32.67
C THR A 57 1.25 2.50 -32.34
N GLU A 58 2.13 1.85 -31.59
CA GLU A 58 1.95 0.48 -31.10
C GLU A 58 1.52 0.49 -29.62
N ILE A 59 0.40 -0.18 -29.30
CA ILE A 59 0.04 -0.51 -27.91
C ILE A 59 0.85 -1.73 -27.48
N VAL A 60 2.00 -1.45 -26.83
CA VAL A 60 2.92 -2.48 -26.33
C VAL A 60 2.29 -3.29 -25.20
N GLN A 61 1.66 -2.61 -24.25
CA GLN A 61 1.10 -3.27 -23.07
C GLN A 61 -0.03 -2.45 -22.45
N ILE A 62 -1.08 -3.14 -22.02
CA ILE A 62 -2.07 -2.63 -21.08
C ILE A 62 -1.96 -3.48 -19.81
N SER A 63 -2.11 -2.86 -18.64
CA SER A 63 -2.19 -3.59 -17.38
C SER A 63 -3.28 -2.97 -16.54
N MET A 64 -4.33 -3.73 -16.27
CA MET A 64 -5.50 -3.28 -15.53
C MET A 64 -5.33 -3.59 -14.04
N ALA A 65 -5.83 -2.69 -13.20
CA ALA A 65 -5.88 -2.87 -11.77
C ALA A 65 -7.07 -2.14 -11.14
N ARG A 66 -7.55 -2.66 -10.01
CA ARG A 66 -8.55 -1.96 -9.19
C ARG A 66 -7.93 -0.70 -8.61
N ASP A 67 -8.64 0.44 -8.68
CA ASP A 67 -8.17 1.66 -8.02
C ASP A 67 -8.06 1.48 -6.51
N CYS A 68 -6.99 1.99 -5.92
CA CYS A 68 -6.70 1.85 -4.50
C CYS A 68 -7.48 2.82 -3.60
N THR A 69 -8.09 3.87 -4.15
CA THR A 69 -8.62 5.02 -3.39
C THR A 69 -10.13 5.16 -3.45
N LEU A 70 -10.82 4.20 -4.08
CA LEU A 70 -12.25 4.25 -4.43
C LEU A 70 -12.66 5.38 -5.38
N ALA A 71 -11.76 6.30 -5.73
CA ALA A 71 -12.06 7.44 -6.60
C ALA A 71 -12.55 6.99 -7.98
N PHE A 72 -12.01 5.87 -8.48
CA PHE A 72 -12.39 5.28 -9.75
C PHE A 72 -12.64 3.78 -9.62
N PRO A 73 -13.41 3.15 -10.52
CA PRO A 73 -13.59 1.71 -10.49
C PRO A 73 -12.27 0.98 -10.81
N GLN A 74 -11.62 1.38 -11.91
CA GLN A 74 -10.42 0.73 -12.43
C GLN A 74 -9.40 1.76 -12.93
N VAL A 75 -8.14 1.34 -12.91
CA VAL A 75 -6.97 2.05 -13.45
C VAL A 75 -6.30 1.13 -14.47
N ALA A 76 -5.78 1.68 -15.56
CA ALA A 76 -4.90 0.93 -16.46
C ALA A 76 -3.58 1.67 -16.68
N LEU A 77 -2.51 0.89 -16.87
CA LEU A 77 -1.24 1.39 -17.35
C LEU A 77 -1.10 1.05 -18.82
N LEU A 78 -1.02 2.09 -19.66
CA LEU A 78 -0.90 1.98 -21.10
C LEU A 78 0.53 2.31 -21.51
N THR A 79 1.25 1.33 -22.06
CA THR A 79 2.57 1.54 -22.66
C THR A 79 2.44 1.61 -24.17
N LEU A 80 2.85 2.75 -24.73
CA LEU A 80 2.88 3.01 -26.18
C LEU A 80 4.30 3.04 -26.68
N ARG A 81 4.54 2.61 -27.92
CA ARG A 81 5.80 2.81 -28.65
C ARG A 81 5.49 3.48 -29.99
N GLY A 82 6.38 4.36 -30.43
CA GLY A 82 6.24 5.07 -31.69
C GLY A 82 5.75 6.51 -31.52
N LEU A 83 5.00 6.98 -32.52
CA LEU A 83 4.44 8.32 -32.49
C LEU A 83 3.40 8.41 -31.37
N VAL A 84 3.34 9.57 -30.72
CA VAL A 84 2.36 9.77 -29.65
C VAL A 84 1.09 10.35 -30.26
N PRO A 85 -0.08 9.71 -30.03
CA PRO A 85 -1.37 10.18 -30.53
C PRO A 85 -1.62 11.65 -30.21
N GLU A 86 -2.31 12.37 -31.10
CA GLU A 86 -2.48 13.83 -30.96
C GLU A 86 -3.08 14.22 -29.61
N ILE A 87 -4.06 13.46 -29.16
CA ILE A 87 -4.72 13.66 -27.87
C ILE A 87 -3.79 13.53 -26.66
N LEU A 88 -2.70 12.77 -26.78
CA LEU A 88 -1.69 12.57 -25.74
C LEU A 88 -0.48 13.50 -25.94
N LEU A 89 -0.37 14.23 -27.05
CA LEU A 89 0.70 15.22 -27.27
C LEU A 89 0.75 16.29 -26.17
N PRO A 90 -0.36 16.82 -25.63
CA PRO A 90 -0.30 17.72 -24.47
C PRO A 90 0.40 17.07 -23.28
N LEU A 91 0.14 15.79 -23.00
CA LEU A 91 0.82 15.07 -21.90
C LEU A 91 2.30 14.82 -22.17
N ARG A 92 2.69 14.74 -23.46
CA ARG A 92 4.09 14.58 -23.89
C ARG A 92 4.85 15.91 -23.93
N LYS A 93 4.17 17.00 -24.31
CA LYS A 93 4.78 18.32 -24.59
C LYS A 93 4.68 19.32 -23.43
N ASN A 94 3.86 19.09 -22.41
CA ASN A 94 3.59 20.11 -21.39
C ASN A 94 4.46 19.98 -20.12
N LEU A 95 5.46 20.86 -20.07
CA LEU A 95 5.94 21.55 -18.86
C LEU A 95 5.38 23.00 -18.77
N VAL A 96 4.31 23.33 -19.52
CA VAL A 96 3.91 24.74 -19.70
C VAL A 96 2.80 25.19 -18.74
N GLU A 97 1.79 24.37 -18.40
CA GLU A 97 0.70 24.81 -17.51
C GLU A 97 0.12 23.65 -16.67
N PRO A 98 -0.05 23.81 -15.33
CA PRO A 98 -0.46 22.75 -14.40
C PRO A 98 -1.88 22.20 -14.58
N GLU A 99 -2.70 22.80 -15.44
CA GLU A 99 -4.06 22.29 -15.76
C GLU A 99 -4.06 21.26 -16.91
N LYS A 100 -2.91 21.03 -17.57
CA LYS A 100 -2.77 20.18 -18.77
C LYS A 100 -2.01 18.86 -18.55
N PHE A 101 -1.80 18.41 -17.32
CA PHE A 101 -1.22 17.08 -17.01
C PHE A 101 -2.23 15.93 -17.09
N LYS A 102 -3.46 16.27 -17.46
CA LYS A 102 -4.55 15.32 -17.68
C LYS A 102 -5.22 15.66 -18.99
N THR A 103 -5.54 14.65 -19.78
CA THR A 103 -6.49 14.78 -20.89
C THR A 103 -7.59 13.75 -20.69
N SER A 104 -8.74 13.96 -21.31
CA SER A 104 -9.85 13.02 -21.22
C SER A 104 -10.45 12.70 -22.57
N VAL A 105 -11.02 11.51 -22.66
CA VAL A 105 -11.85 11.08 -23.77
C VAL A 105 -13.21 10.71 -23.22
N THR A 106 -14.26 11.26 -23.82
CA THR A 106 -15.63 10.86 -23.51
C THR A 106 -15.92 9.53 -24.18
N VAL A 107 -16.26 8.53 -23.36
CA VAL A 107 -16.75 7.23 -23.78
C VAL A 107 -18.24 7.38 -24.14
N PRO A 108 -18.64 7.14 -25.41
CA PRO A 108 -20.03 7.16 -25.81
C PRO A 108 -20.83 6.04 -25.14
N ALA A 109 -22.11 6.28 -24.84
CA ALA A 109 -22.99 5.29 -24.22
C ALA A 109 -23.16 3.98 -25.02
N SER A 110 -22.90 4.01 -26.34
CA SER A 110 -22.96 2.84 -27.23
C SER A 110 -21.72 1.95 -27.19
N SER A 111 -20.66 2.35 -26.48
CA SER A 111 -19.36 1.67 -26.46
C SER A 111 -19.18 0.73 -25.25
N SER A 112 -20.18 0.61 -24.37
CA SER A 112 -20.18 -0.35 -23.25
C SER A 112 -20.50 -1.77 -23.72
N PRO A 113 -19.58 -2.75 -23.58
CA PRO A 113 -19.86 -4.13 -23.92
C PRO A 113 -20.84 -4.76 -22.92
N GLY A 114 -22.03 -5.17 -23.39
CA GLY A 114 -22.72 -6.31 -22.79
C GLY A 114 -23.83 -6.09 -21.76
N ASP A 115 -24.69 -5.06 -21.89
CA ASP A 115 -25.96 -5.07 -21.14
C ASP A 115 -27.17 -4.76 -22.03
N ARG A 116 -27.94 -5.80 -22.38
CA ARG A 116 -29.18 -5.68 -23.15
C ARG A 116 -30.39 -5.30 -22.29
N HIS A 117 -30.27 -5.18 -20.96
CA HIS A 117 -31.46 -5.03 -20.12
C HIS A 117 -31.47 -3.89 -19.09
N HIS A 118 -30.36 -3.23 -18.76
CA HIS A 118 -30.42 -2.03 -17.91
C HIS A 118 -29.65 -0.83 -18.49
N ARG A 119 -30.40 0.02 -19.20
CA ARG A 119 -29.95 1.30 -19.77
C ARG A 119 -29.44 2.24 -18.69
N HIS A 120 -28.13 2.36 -18.67
CA HIS A 120 -27.42 3.44 -18.03
C HIS A 120 -26.68 4.22 -19.13
N HIS A 121 -27.49 5.00 -19.86
CA HIS A 121 -27.09 5.88 -20.96
C HIS A 121 -26.32 7.10 -20.46
N TYR A 122 -25.12 6.89 -19.93
CA TYR A 122 -24.28 8.02 -19.53
C TYR A 122 -22.95 7.97 -20.27
N THR A 123 -22.64 9.11 -20.88
CA THR A 123 -21.28 9.44 -21.30
C THR A 123 -20.39 9.53 -20.08
N ARG A 124 -19.20 8.92 -20.15
CA ARG A 124 -18.20 8.96 -19.07
C ARG A 124 -16.87 9.41 -19.63
N ASP A 125 -16.17 10.27 -18.91
CA ASP A 125 -14.81 10.64 -19.27
C ASP A 125 -13.81 9.67 -18.66
N ILE A 126 -12.96 9.06 -19.49
CA ILE A 126 -11.73 8.40 -19.04
C ILE A 126 -10.59 9.43 -19.04
N TYR A 127 -9.74 9.39 -18.03
CA TYR A 127 -8.66 10.37 -17.85
C TYR A 127 -7.30 9.72 -18.08
N PHE A 128 -6.44 10.38 -18.85
CA PHE A 128 -5.05 10.02 -19.03
C PHE A 128 -4.17 10.98 -18.24
N ASP A 129 -3.19 10.47 -17.51
CA ASP A 129 -2.13 11.29 -16.91
C ASP A 129 -0.77 10.63 -17.01
N CYS A 130 0.27 11.47 -16.99
CA CYS A 130 1.67 11.05 -17.02
C CYS A 130 2.40 11.36 -15.72
N GLU A 131 1.76 11.93 -14.69
CA GLU A 131 2.43 12.30 -13.44
C GLU A 131 2.37 11.22 -12.36
N PHE A 132 1.38 10.32 -12.43
CA PHE A 132 1.22 9.22 -11.47
C PHE A 132 1.05 9.67 -10.00
N LEU A 133 0.59 10.91 -9.76
CA LEU A 133 0.31 11.41 -8.41
C LEU A 133 -0.75 10.57 -7.68
N GLY A 134 -0.59 10.40 -6.37
CA GLY A 134 -1.39 9.52 -5.52
C GLY A 134 -0.98 8.05 -5.62
N LEU A 135 -1.76 7.16 -5.01
CA LEU A 135 -1.52 5.72 -5.11
C LEU A 135 -1.89 5.20 -6.50
N THR A 136 -0.96 4.50 -7.14
CA THR A 136 -1.18 3.83 -8.42
C THR A 136 -0.77 2.36 -8.32
N PRO A 137 -1.70 1.41 -8.42
CA PRO A 137 -1.34 0.01 -8.59
C PRO A 137 -0.63 -0.16 -9.94
N VAL A 138 0.56 -0.75 -9.92
CA VAL A 138 1.35 -1.00 -11.14
C VAL A 138 1.44 -2.48 -11.49
N TYR A 139 1.19 -3.35 -10.52
CA TYR A 139 0.95 -4.78 -10.70
C TYR A 139 -0.04 -5.28 -9.66
N GLN A 140 -0.90 -6.21 -10.05
CA GLN A 140 -1.76 -6.98 -9.15
C GLN A 140 -1.68 -8.46 -9.55
N PRO A 141 -1.67 -9.40 -8.59
CA PRO A 141 -1.83 -10.82 -8.88
C PRO A 141 -3.22 -11.11 -9.44
N ASP A 142 -3.34 -12.17 -10.25
CA ASP A 142 -4.62 -12.62 -10.78
C ASP A 142 -5.59 -13.03 -9.65
N ASP A 143 -5.08 -13.74 -8.64
CA ASP A 143 -5.81 -14.06 -7.41
C ASP A 143 -5.51 -13.02 -6.32
N MET A 144 -6.35 -11.97 -6.29
CA MET A 144 -6.27 -10.89 -5.31
C MET A 144 -6.61 -11.32 -3.87
N ASP A 145 -7.33 -12.43 -3.68
CA ASP A 145 -7.68 -12.94 -2.35
C ASP A 145 -6.50 -13.71 -1.73
N ASN A 146 -5.74 -14.43 -2.54
CA ASN A 146 -4.54 -15.15 -2.15
C ASN A 146 -3.26 -14.31 -2.15
N ARG A 147 -3.34 -13.01 -2.42
CA ARG A 147 -2.18 -12.12 -2.33
C ARG A 147 -1.59 -12.13 -0.92
N THR A 148 -0.27 -12.12 -0.81
CA THR A 148 0.44 -12.27 0.47
C THR A 148 0.72 -10.94 1.17
N ALA A 149 0.98 -9.89 0.41
CA ALA A 149 1.24 -8.53 0.91
C ALA A 149 1.06 -7.49 -0.21
N ASP A 150 0.96 -6.23 0.20
CA ASP A 150 0.99 -5.07 -0.70
C ASP A 150 2.32 -4.33 -0.53
N ILE A 151 3.00 -4.04 -1.64
CA ILE A 151 4.18 -3.17 -1.70
C ILE A 151 3.72 -1.74 -1.95
N ILE A 152 4.15 -0.79 -1.11
CA ILE A 152 4.02 0.65 -1.34
C ILE A 152 5.41 1.23 -1.62
N ALA A 153 5.64 1.62 -2.88
CA ALA A 153 6.90 2.17 -3.37
C ALA A 153 6.86 3.70 -3.40
N VAL A 154 7.86 4.35 -2.82
CA VAL A 154 7.99 5.82 -2.73
C VAL A 154 9.34 6.25 -3.28
N SER A 155 9.33 7.03 -4.37
CA SER A 155 10.53 7.56 -5.02
C SER A 155 11.14 8.73 -4.26
N GLY A 156 12.42 9.02 -4.53
CA GLY A 156 13.13 10.18 -3.99
C GLY A 156 12.73 11.52 -4.62
N LEU A 157 13.40 12.59 -4.17
CA LEU A 157 13.34 13.92 -4.81
C LEU A 157 13.71 13.82 -6.28
N GLU A 158 13.07 14.63 -7.13
CA GLU A 158 13.17 14.56 -8.60
C GLU A 158 12.71 13.25 -9.24
N GLY A 159 12.24 12.30 -8.44
CA GLY A 159 11.87 10.98 -8.90
C GLY A 159 10.45 10.95 -9.45
N HIS A 160 10.31 10.71 -10.76
CA HIS A 160 9.01 10.40 -11.36
C HIS A 160 8.46 9.08 -10.78
N PRO A 161 7.21 9.01 -10.30
CA PRO A 161 6.72 7.84 -9.54
C PRO A 161 6.83 6.50 -10.29
N TYR A 162 6.54 6.47 -11.59
CA TYR A 162 6.80 5.29 -12.44
C TYR A 162 8.28 5.17 -12.88
N GLY A 163 8.81 6.21 -13.55
CA GLY A 163 10.15 6.21 -14.15
C GLY A 163 11.33 6.05 -13.17
N SER A 164 11.16 6.34 -11.87
CA SER A 164 12.20 6.10 -10.86
C SER A 164 12.60 4.63 -10.76
N TRP A 165 11.65 3.72 -11.01
CA TRP A 165 11.83 2.27 -10.91
C TRP A 165 12.05 1.60 -12.27
N GLN A 166 12.21 2.41 -13.32
CA GLN A 166 12.35 1.95 -14.69
C GLN A 166 13.83 1.84 -15.07
N GLY A 167 14.21 0.69 -15.62
CA GLY A 167 15.53 0.46 -16.19
C GLY A 167 15.89 1.49 -17.27
N LYS A 168 17.20 1.74 -17.45
CA LYS A 168 17.70 2.82 -18.31
C LYS A 168 17.63 2.44 -19.79
N GLN A 169 17.83 1.16 -20.12
CA GLN A 169 18.00 0.66 -21.48
C GLN A 169 16.69 0.10 -22.06
N GLU A 170 16.18 -0.99 -21.49
CA GLU A 170 14.98 -1.70 -21.93
C GLU A 170 13.69 -1.04 -21.46
N LYS A 171 13.81 -0.06 -20.56
CA LYS A 171 12.68 0.69 -19.98
C LYS A 171 11.69 -0.21 -19.24
N LEU A 172 12.17 -1.32 -18.68
CA LEU A 172 11.36 -2.19 -17.84
C LEU A 172 11.27 -1.63 -16.43
N MET A 173 10.04 -1.47 -15.93
CA MET A 173 9.76 -1.07 -14.55
C MET A 173 9.61 -2.32 -13.69
N TRP A 174 10.60 -2.61 -12.84
CA TRP A 174 10.72 -3.93 -12.21
C TRP A 174 9.55 -4.27 -11.27
N LEU A 175 8.94 -3.29 -10.59
CA LEU A 175 7.75 -3.53 -9.75
C LEU A 175 6.50 -3.89 -10.57
N ARG A 176 6.49 -3.65 -11.88
CA ARG A 176 5.41 -4.00 -12.82
C ARG A 176 5.70 -5.27 -13.61
N HIS A 177 6.91 -5.39 -14.16
CA HIS A 177 7.21 -6.40 -15.18
C HIS A 177 7.77 -7.69 -14.60
N PHE A 178 8.45 -7.62 -13.47
CA PHE A 178 9.16 -8.75 -12.88
C PHE A 178 8.40 -9.56 -11.83
N PRO A 179 7.24 -9.13 -11.29
CA PRO A 179 6.34 -10.01 -10.55
C PRO A 179 5.75 -11.14 -11.39
N LYS A 180 5.57 -10.93 -12.71
CA LYS A 180 4.95 -11.89 -13.63
C LYS A 180 5.80 -13.13 -13.95
N ILE A 181 7.01 -13.22 -13.40
CA ILE A 181 7.89 -14.36 -13.62
C ILE A 181 7.44 -15.47 -12.67
N GLU A 182 6.92 -16.56 -13.23
CA GLU A 182 6.39 -17.71 -12.48
C GLU A 182 7.40 -18.21 -11.44
N GLY A 183 6.91 -18.47 -10.22
CA GLY A 183 7.75 -18.90 -9.10
C GLY A 183 8.54 -17.76 -8.45
N SER A 184 8.34 -16.51 -8.88
CA SER A 184 8.87 -15.35 -8.16
C SER A 184 8.11 -15.14 -6.85
N THR A 185 8.83 -14.86 -5.76
CA THR A 185 8.26 -14.34 -4.51
C THR A 185 7.27 -13.18 -4.74
N MET A 186 7.50 -12.39 -5.79
CA MET A 186 6.71 -11.22 -6.11
C MET A 186 5.39 -11.53 -6.81
N GLU A 187 5.19 -12.74 -7.34
CA GLU A 187 4.00 -13.13 -8.11
C GLU A 187 2.71 -12.90 -7.32
N ARG A 188 2.73 -13.19 -6.01
CA ARG A 188 1.60 -13.01 -5.10
C ARG A 188 1.55 -11.66 -4.39
N LEU A 189 2.39 -10.70 -4.79
CA LEU A 189 2.42 -9.36 -4.22
C LEU A 189 1.65 -8.39 -5.11
N ARG A 190 0.83 -7.51 -4.53
CA ARG A 190 0.39 -6.32 -5.27
C ARG A 190 1.46 -5.25 -5.13
N THR A 191 1.78 -4.52 -6.19
CA THR A 191 2.72 -3.40 -6.12
C THR A 191 2.02 -2.09 -6.46
N ILE A 192 2.27 -1.08 -5.65
CA ILE A 192 1.64 0.24 -5.73
C ILE A 192 2.77 1.27 -5.63
N THR A 193 2.82 2.21 -6.57
CA THR A 193 3.68 3.40 -6.42
C THR A 193 2.86 4.56 -5.84
N TYR A 194 3.47 5.32 -4.93
CA TYR A 194 2.92 6.56 -4.44
C TYR A 194 3.60 7.74 -5.14
N GLY A 195 2.80 8.51 -5.88
CA GLY A 195 3.27 9.73 -6.52
C GLY A 195 3.01 10.98 -5.68
N TRP A 196 4.05 11.79 -5.54
CA TRP A 196 4.01 13.09 -4.88
C TRP A 196 4.76 14.11 -5.75
N LYS A 197 4.59 15.41 -5.46
CA LYS A 197 5.21 16.49 -6.25
C LYS A 197 6.71 16.62 -5.92
N SER A 198 7.49 15.65 -6.35
CA SER A 198 8.91 15.50 -6.03
C SER A 198 9.84 16.37 -6.88
N ASN A 199 9.36 16.92 -8.01
CA ASN A 199 10.16 17.70 -8.96
C ASN A 199 10.31 19.17 -8.49
N ILE A 200 11.42 19.46 -7.82
CA ILE A 200 11.86 20.76 -7.35
C ILE A 200 12.29 21.70 -8.50
N TYR A 201 12.44 21.22 -9.73
CA TYR A 201 12.72 22.09 -10.88
C TYR A 201 11.47 22.62 -11.57
N ALA A 202 10.29 22.11 -11.21
CA ALA A 202 9.02 22.56 -11.74
C ALA A 202 8.70 23.99 -11.25
N GLN A 203 8.88 24.98 -12.12
CA GLN A 203 8.80 26.41 -11.80
C GLN A 203 7.47 26.84 -11.16
N ASN A 204 6.38 26.15 -11.51
CA ASN A 204 5.05 26.38 -10.96
C ASN A 204 4.93 25.97 -9.48
N LEU A 205 5.80 25.08 -8.99
CA LEU A 205 5.83 24.66 -7.58
C LEU A 205 6.64 25.63 -6.71
N TRP A 206 7.47 26.48 -7.30
CA TRP A 206 8.37 27.40 -6.58
C TRP A 206 7.62 28.48 -5.79
N ARG A 207 6.36 28.73 -6.15
CA ARG A 207 5.51 29.76 -5.54
C ARG A 207 4.58 29.22 -4.45
N ASP A 208 4.49 27.90 -4.30
CA ASP A 208 3.52 27.27 -3.43
C ASP A 208 4.17 26.87 -2.09
N ARG A 209 4.01 27.74 -1.08
CA ARG A 209 4.52 27.54 0.29
C ARG A 209 3.88 26.34 1.02
N TYR A 210 2.88 25.68 0.42
CA TYR A 210 2.21 24.52 1.01
C TYR A 210 2.94 23.20 0.75
N TYR A 211 4.04 23.17 -0.01
CA TYR A 211 4.84 21.97 -0.27
C TYR A 211 6.10 21.91 0.60
N ASN A 212 5.96 21.35 1.80
CA ASN A 212 7.06 21.05 2.73
C ASN A 212 7.00 19.59 3.19
N HIS A 213 8.02 19.12 3.90
CA HIS A 213 8.12 17.73 4.34
C HIS A 213 6.90 17.28 5.15
N ALA A 214 6.45 18.08 6.12
CA ALA A 214 5.28 17.78 6.94
C ALA A 214 4.00 17.65 6.10
N SER A 215 3.80 18.52 5.12
CA SER A 215 2.65 18.45 4.22
C SER A 215 2.66 17.18 3.36
N TYR A 216 3.84 16.73 2.93
CA TYR A 216 3.98 15.48 2.18
C TYR A 216 3.72 14.26 3.05
N ARG A 217 4.18 14.28 4.30
CA ARG A 217 3.85 13.24 5.28
C ARG A 217 2.35 13.11 5.48
N GLU A 218 1.64 14.22 5.76
CA GLU A 218 0.19 14.17 5.99
C GLU A 218 -0.56 13.67 4.76
N ARG A 219 -0.21 14.14 3.55
CA ARG A 219 -0.82 13.65 2.29
C ARG A 219 -0.56 12.16 2.09
N PHE A 220 0.65 11.68 2.39
CA PHE A 220 0.96 10.26 2.25
C PHE A 220 0.14 9.41 3.24
N LEU A 221 0.02 9.85 4.49
CA LEU A 221 -0.83 9.19 5.48
C LEU A 221 -2.31 9.19 5.11
N GLU A 222 -2.82 10.27 4.53
CA GLU A 222 -4.20 10.34 4.02
C GLU A 222 -4.44 9.33 2.89
N GLU A 223 -3.49 9.18 1.97
CA GLU A 223 -3.59 8.19 0.90
C GLU A 223 -3.52 6.75 1.43
N LEU A 224 -2.66 6.48 2.43
CA LEU A 224 -2.63 5.18 3.10
C LEU A 224 -3.94 4.89 3.84
N ASP A 225 -4.52 5.87 4.52
CA ASP A 225 -5.81 5.72 5.19
C ASP A 225 -6.95 5.42 4.19
N LYS A 226 -6.95 6.08 3.01
CA LYS A 226 -7.88 5.75 1.91
C LYS A 226 -7.71 4.32 1.42
N LEU A 227 -6.47 3.87 1.22
CA LEU A 227 -6.19 2.49 0.82
C LEU A 227 -6.73 1.49 1.83
N LEU A 228 -6.57 1.75 3.13
CA LEU A 228 -7.04 0.85 4.18
C LEU A 228 -8.57 0.83 4.34
N LYS A 229 -9.21 1.95 4.04
CA LYS A 229 -10.68 2.07 4.04
C LYS A 229 -11.30 1.61 2.72
N CYS A 230 -10.48 1.29 1.71
CA CYS A 230 -10.93 0.73 0.44
C CYS A 230 -11.48 -0.68 0.68
N GLY A 231 -12.77 -0.78 0.99
CA GLY A 231 -13.44 -2.06 1.31
C GLY A 231 -13.58 -3.06 0.15
N ARG A 232 -12.86 -2.85 -0.96
CA ARG A 232 -12.85 -3.76 -2.12
C ARG A 232 -12.01 -5.01 -1.88
N ASP A 233 -10.99 -4.88 -1.03
CA ASP A 233 -10.01 -5.93 -0.84
C ASP A 233 -9.79 -6.19 0.66
N LYS A 234 -9.53 -7.45 1.02
CA LYS A 234 -9.07 -7.78 2.38
C LYS A 234 -7.76 -7.05 2.68
N LEU A 235 -7.61 -6.50 3.88
CA LEU A 235 -6.35 -5.91 4.31
C LEU A 235 -5.25 -6.98 4.35
N LYS A 236 -4.09 -6.64 3.78
CA LYS A 236 -2.91 -7.52 3.73
C LYS A 236 -1.71 -6.78 4.32
N PRO A 237 -0.68 -7.50 4.76
CA PRO A 237 0.54 -6.88 5.27
C PRO A 237 1.12 -5.88 4.26
N LEU A 238 1.68 -4.79 4.77
CA LEU A 238 2.30 -3.72 3.99
C LEU A 238 3.83 -3.86 4.03
N ILE A 239 4.46 -3.85 2.86
CA ILE A 239 5.91 -3.69 2.73
C ILE A 239 6.17 -2.33 2.10
N PHE A 240 6.95 -1.49 2.78
CA PHE A 240 7.33 -0.20 2.23
C PHE A 240 8.66 -0.30 1.49
N VAL A 241 8.70 0.24 0.28
CA VAL A 241 9.91 0.34 -0.53
C VAL A 241 10.23 1.82 -0.74
N GLY A 242 11.33 2.31 -0.18
CA GLY A 242 11.70 3.72 -0.25
C GLY A 242 13.04 3.92 -0.97
N HIS A 243 13.11 4.88 -1.88
CA HIS A 243 14.37 5.34 -2.46
C HIS A 243 14.69 6.75 -1.97
N SER A 244 15.92 6.98 -1.49
CA SER A 244 16.40 8.32 -1.12
C SER A 244 15.41 9.04 -0.19
N TYR A 245 14.97 10.26 -0.53
CA TYR A 245 13.95 11.03 0.21
C TYR A 245 12.69 10.21 0.53
N GLY A 246 12.27 9.31 -0.38
CA GLY A 246 11.09 8.47 -0.19
C GLY A 246 11.19 7.61 1.07
N GLY A 247 12.40 7.16 1.44
CA GLY A 247 12.63 6.45 2.70
C GLY A 247 12.43 7.34 3.93
N ILE A 248 12.90 8.60 3.89
CA ILE A 248 12.66 9.58 4.97
C ILE A 248 11.16 9.83 5.13
N LEU A 249 10.45 10.03 4.03
CA LEU A 249 9.00 10.24 4.04
C LEU A 249 8.25 9.04 4.65
N ILE A 250 8.66 7.81 4.29
CA ILE A 250 8.11 6.59 4.90
C ILE A 250 8.39 6.54 6.40
N MET A 251 9.64 6.79 6.82
CA MET A 251 10.02 6.76 8.25
C MET A 251 9.20 7.76 9.06
N ASP A 252 9.08 9.00 8.60
CA ASP A 252 8.31 10.05 9.29
C ASP A 252 6.81 9.70 9.33
N ALA A 253 6.24 9.23 8.22
CA ALA A 253 4.85 8.80 8.18
C ALA A 253 4.56 7.64 9.15
N VAL A 254 5.43 6.64 9.21
CA VAL A 254 5.26 5.50 10.13
C VAL A 254 5.41 5.92 11.59
N VAL A 255 6.40 6.76 11.90
CA VAL A 255 6.57 7.33 13.25
C VAL A 255 5.33 8.11 13.65
N GLN A 256 4.80 8.95 12.75
CA GLN A 256 3.58 9.71 12.99
C GLN A 256 2.36 8.80 13.17
N ALA A 257 2.19 7.78 12.31
CA ALA A 257 1.11 6.80 12.46
C ALA A 257 1.14 6.09 13.82
N SER A 258 2.33 5.80 14.35
CA SER A 258 2.49 5.19 15.67
C SER A 258 2.09 6.11 16.84
N LYS A 259 2.17 7.43 16.66
CA LYS A 259 1.78 8.44 17.66
C LYS A 259 0.27 8.69 17.70
N PHE A 260 -0.44 8.39 16.62
CA PHE A 260 -1.88 8.62 16.48
C PHE A 260 -2.62 7.30 16.15
N PRO A 261 -2.60 6.30 17.07
CA PRO A 261 -3.16 4.98 16.81
C PRO A 261 -4.67 4.99 16.57
N ASP A 262 -5.41 5.97 17.10
CA ASP A 262 -6.85 6.08 16.86
C ASP A 262 -7.17 6.38 15.40
N ARG A 263 -6.28 7.12 14.72
CA ARG A 263 -6.45 7.48 13.31
C ARG A 263 -5.73 6.50 12.38
N TYR A 264 -4.52 6.10 12.73
CA TYR A 264 -3.60 5.37 11.83
C TYR A 264 -3.17 4.00 12.38
N GLY A 265 -3.81 3.50 13.44
CA GLY A 265 -3.49 2.23 14.06
C GLY A 265 -3.45 1.02 13.12
N PRO A 266 -4.35 0.91 12.13
CA PRO A 266 -4.26 -0.18 11.16
C PRO A 266 -2.98 -0.13 10.31
N ILE A 267 -2.46 1.06 9.96
CA ILE A 267 -1.21 1.20 9.22
C ILE A 267 -0.09 0.50 9.97
N SER A 268 0.13 0.86 11.24
CA SER A 268 1.24 0.34 12.05
C SER A 268 1.13 -1.16 12.31
N LYS A 269 -0.08 -1.70 12.45
CA LYS A 269 -0.33 -3.16 12.63
C LYS A 269 -0.07 -3.98 11.37
N LEU A 270 -0.24 -3.39 10.20
CA LEU A 270 -0.08 -4.09 8.93
C LEU A 270 1.36 -4.10 8.42
N ILE A 271 2.25 -3.27 8.94
CA ILE A 271 3.64 -3.20 8.48
C ILE A 271 4.34 -4.55 8.69
N ALA A 272 4.77 -5.17 7.59
CA ALA A 272 5.59 -6.37 7.59
C ALA A 272 7.09 -6.04 7.60
N GLY A 273 7.51 -5.00 6.86
CA GLY A 273 8.91 -4.66 6.71
C GLY A 273 9.19 -3.49 5.78
N PHE A 274 10.48 -3.15 5.70
CA PHE A 274 10.99 -2.04 4.91
C PHE A 274 12.13 -2.50 4.00
N VAL A 275 12.12 -2.03 2.76
CA VAL A 275 13.25 -2.12 1.83
C VAL A 275 13.63 -0.70 1.42
N PHE A 276 14.82 -0.27 1.82
CA PHE A 276 15.29 1.10 1.61
C PHE A 276 16.50 1.11 0.70
N PHE A 277 16.47 1.95 -0.33
CA PHE A 277 17.55 2.12 -1.30
C PHE A 277 18.13 3.50 -1.18
N ALA A 278 19.42 3.58 -0.83
CA ALA A 278 20.19 4.81 -0.72
C ALA A 278 19.42 5.90 0.03
N VAL A 279 18.89 5.56 1.21
CA VAL A 279 18.20 6.51 2.09
C VAL A 279 19.25 7.23 2.93
N PRO A 280 19.29 8.57 2.94
CA PRO A 280 20.34 9.30 3.63
C PRO A 280 20.00 9.48 5.11
N TYR A 281 20.37 8.52 5.95
CA TYR A 281 20.03 8.51 7.37
C TYR A 281 20.76 9.58 8.20
N ASP A 282 21.88 10.10 7.70
CA ASP A 282 22.65 11.21 8.30
C ASP A 282 22.81 12.40 7.31
N GLY A 283 22.16 12.34 6.16
CA GLY A 283 22.22 13.38 5.12
C GLY A 283 22.90 12.92 3.82
N MET A 284 22.73 13.69 2.75
CA MET A 284 23.33 13.45 1.43
C MET A 284 23.88 14.74 0.83
N TYR A 285 24.80 14.59 -0.11
CA TYR A 285 25.27 15.70 -0.93
C TYR A 285 24.14 16.26 -1.81
N VAL A 286 23.86 17.56 -1.72
CA VAL A 286 22.82 18.23 -2.51
C VAL A 286 23.24 19.54 -3.16
N ASP A 287 24.52 19.91 -3.12
CA ASP A 287 24.95 21.24 -3.61
C ASP A 287 24.72 21.40 -5.11
N ASP A 288 24.87 20.32 -5.89
CA ASP A 288 24.56 20.32 -7.32
C ASP A 288 23.04 20.48 -7.58
N LEU A 289 22.19 19.92 -6.72
CA LEU A 289 20.74 20.14 -6.75
C LEU A 289 20.38 21.59 -6.39
N ARG A 290 20.98 22.13 -5.33
CA ARG A 290 20.80 23.52 -4.88
C ARG A 290 21.21 24.52 -5.94
N ALA A 291 22.34 24.29 -6.61
CA ALA A 291 22.83 25.14 -7.70
C ALA A 291 21.88 25.19 -8.91
N CYS A 292 20.96 24.23 -9.03
CA CYS A 292 20.00 24.15 -10.14
C CYS A 292 18.64 24.78 -9.85
N VAL A 293 18.37 25.23 -8.62
CA VAL A 293 17.14 25.95 -8.22
C VAL A 293 17.43 27.39 -7.82
N PRO A 294 16.46 28.32 -7.92
CA PRO A 294 16.63 29.66 -7.36
C PRO A 294 16.77 29.64 -5.83
N ASP A 295 17.57 30.55 -5.30
CA ASP A 295 17.83 30.66 -3.86
C ASP A 295 16.53 30.71 -3.03
N GLY A 296 16.51 29.95 -1.95
CA GLY A 296 15.38 29.86 -1.02
C GLY A 296 14.22 28.97 -1.48
N THR A 297 14.28 28.39 -2.69
CA THR A 297 13.24 27.47 -3.19
C THR A 297 13.49 26.04 -2.72
N PHE A 298 12.46 25.36 -2.21
CA PHE A 298 12.54 23.98 -1.66
C PHE A 298 13.64 23.78 -0.62
N SER A 299 14.03 24.84 0.08
CA SER A 299 15.00 24.74 1.18
C SER A 299 14.58 23.66 2.15
N ASP A 300 13.30 23.59 2.55
CA ASP A 300 12.86 22.55 3.47
C ASP A 300 13.06 21.11 2.94
N LEU A 301 12.82 20.84 1.65
CA LEU A 301 13.03 19.50 1.09
C LEU A 301 14.51 19.15 0.97
N LEU A 302 15.32 20.09 0.47
CA LEU A 302 16.76 19.92 0.32
C LEU A 302 17.44 19.82 1.69
N ASP A 303 17.02 20.63 2.65
CA ASP A 303 17.50 20.59 4.04
C ASP A 303 17.04 19.29 4.71
N THR A 304 15.86 18.76 4.37
CA THR A 304 15.39 17.45 4.88
C THR A 304 16.33 16.31 4.49
N VAL A 305 16.97 16.35 3.32
CA VAL A 305 17.92 15.30 2.90
C VAL A 305 19.38 15.65 3.15
N ASP A 306 19.73 16.92 3.29
CA ASP A 306 21.11 17.37 3.57
C ASP A 306 21.42 17.34 5.07
N GLN A 307 20.48 17.80 5.88
CA GLN A 307 20.72 18.12 7.29
C GLN A 307 20.12 17.09 8.24
N VAL A 308 19.91 15.84 7.83
CA VAL A 308 19.35 14.80 8.71
C VAL A 308 20.16 14.66 10.00
N LYS A 309 21.50 14.74 9.90
CA LYS A 309 22.39 14.68 11.05
C LYS A 309 22.45 15.96 11.88
N THR A 310 22.03 17.11 11.37
CA THR A 310 22.17 18.40 12.07
C THR A 310 20.83 19.01 12.49
N ARG A 311 19.70 18.61 11.90
CA ARG A 311 18.38 19.03 12.33
C ARG A 311 17.78 18.11 13.40
N PRO A 312 17.44 18.62 14.60
CA PRO A 312 16.92 17.80 15.70
C PRO A 312 15.57 17.13 15.43
N ASP A 313 14.73 17.67 14.55
CA ASP A 313 13.47 17.03 14.16
C ASP A 313 13.68 15.77 13.32
N LEU A 314 14.63 15.79 12.39
CA LEU A 314 14.96 14.65 11.53
C LEU A 314 15.70 13.55 12.29
N GLN A 315 16.62 13.92 13.19
CA GLN A 315 17.23 12.97 14.13
C GLN A 315 16.18 12.25 14.97
N ARG A 316 15.20 12.99 15.53
CA ARG A 316 14.11 12.41 16.31
C ARG A 316 13.26 11.44 15.48
N ILE A 317 13.05 11.70 14.19
CA ILE A 317 12.36 10.76 13.28
C ILE A 317 13.16 9.47 13.18
N ARG A 318 14.47 9.55 12.90
CA ARG A 318 15.36 8.38 12.80
C ARG A 318 15.39 7.56 14.09
N GLU A 319 15.54 8.23 15.24
CA GLU A 319 15.56 7.59 16.56
C GLU A 319 14.22 6.92 16.87
N SER A 320 13.10 7.64 16.68
CA SER A 320 11.76 7.10 16.90
C SER A 320 11.46 5.91 15.98
N PHE A 321 11.90 5.98 14.72
CA PHE A 321 11.76 4.89 13.76
C PHE A 321 12.58 3.68 14.19
N SER A 322 13.83 3.89 14.62
CA SER A 322 14.71 2.84 15.14
C SER A 322 14.11 2.14 16.35
N ASP A 323 13.55 2.90 17.29
CA ASP A 323 12.89 2.36 18.48
C ASP A 323 11.62 1.59 18.12
N LEU A 324 10.84 2.09 17.16
CA LEU A 324 9.68 1.37 16.65
C LEU A 324 10.09 0.03 16.03
N VAL A 325 11.13 0.02 15.18
CA VAL A 325 11.67 -1.19 14.55
C VAL A 325 12.09 -2.21 15.61
N ARG A 326 12.84 -1.80 16.64
CA ARG A 326 13.25 -2.69 17.73
C ARG A 326 12.05 -3.22 18.52
N LYS A 327 11.12 -2.34 18.91
CA LYS A 327 9.93 -2.67 19.72
C LYS A 327 9.01 -3.66 19.00
N THR A 328 8.83 -3.49 17.70
CA THR A 328 7.94 -4.32 16.86
C THR A 328 8.66 -5.49 16.20
N LYS A 329 10.00 -5.53 16.33
CA LYS A 329 10.90 -6.47 15.67
C LYS A 329 10.73 -6.48 14.14
N ILE A 330 10.31 -5.36 13.54
CA ILE A 330 10.11 -5.28 12.09
C ILE A 330 11.46 -5.38 11.39
N GLN A 331 11.51 -6.03 10.23
CA GLN A 331 12.73 -6.19 9.45
C GLN A 331 12.96 -4.97 8.54
N VAL A 332 14.18 -4.44 8.54
CA VAL A 332 14.66 -3.38 7.63
C VAL A 332 15.76 -3.93 6.74
N GLN A 333 15.65 -3.71 5.44
CA GLN A 333 16.63 -4.13 4.44
C GLN A 333 17.15 -2.86 3.75
N THR A 334 18.40 -2.49 4.02
CA THR A 334 19.01 -1.25 3.55
C THR A 334 20.01 -1.55 2.44
N PHE A 335 19.80 -0.98 1.25
CA PHE A 335 20.69 -1.05 0.11
C PHE A 335 21.50 0.25 0.03
N ARG A 336 22.83 0.13 -0.05
CA ARG A 336 23.73 1.28 -0.23
C ARG A 336 24.37 1.27 -1.61
N GLU A 337 24.56 2.47 -2.15
CA GLU A 337 25.32 2.67 -3.40
C GLU A 337 26.79 2.31 -3.22
N THR A 338 27.44 1.90 -4.30
CA THR A 338 28.87 1.59 -4.34
C THR A 338 29.63 2.45 -5.36
N GLU A 339 28.93 3.11 -6.28
CA GLU A 339 29.50 3.94 -7.33
C GLU A 339 29.09 5.42 -7.19
N PRO A 340 29.98 6.36 -7.53
CA PRO A 340 29.66 7.78 -7.48
C PRO A 340 28.69 8.18 -8.60
N THR A 341 27.72 9.04 -8.27
CA THR A 341 26.76 9.57 -9.23
C THR A 341 27.32 10.80 -9.95
N LYS A 342 27.12 10.90 -11.27
CA LYS A 342 27.43 12.12 -12.03
C LYS A 342 26.60 13.32 -11.53
N MET A 343 27.29 14.42 -11.27
CA MET A 343 26.67 15.66 -10.78
C MET A 343 25.66 16.22 -11.76
N LEU A 344 24.64 16.89 -11.22
CA LEU A 344 23.67 17.63 -12.00
C LEU A 344 24.25 18.97 -12.46
N THR A 345 24.08 19.27 -13.74
CA THR A 345 24.51 20.54 -14.34
C THR A 345 23.40 21.10 -15.24
N LYS A 346 23.37 22.41 -15.37
CA LYS A 346 22.40 23.13 -16.22
C LYS A 346 23.10 23.60 -17.50
N VAL A 347 22.82 22.92 -18.62
CA VAL A 347 23.41 23.20 -19.93
C VAL A 347 22.30 23.65 -20.89
N ASN A 348 22.41 24.86 -21.45
CA ASN A 348 21.42 25.45 -22.35
C ASN A 348 19.98 25.42 -21.81
N GLY A 349 19.81 25.76 -20.52
CA GLY A 349 18.49 25.75 -19.89
C GLY A 349 17.92 24.35 -19.60
N LYS A 350 18.70 23.29 -19.81
CA LYS A 350 18.29 21.91 -19.54
C LYS A 350 19.17 21.26 -18.49
N LEU A 351 18.57 20.46 -17.61
CA LEU A 351 19.33 19.76 -16.59
C LEU A 351 19.91 18.48 -17.19
N ARG A 352 21.17 18.19 -16.91
CA ARG A 352 21.84 16.97 -17.37
C ARG A 352 22.84 16.53 -16.33
N ARG A 353 22.93 15.21 -16.12
CA ARG A 353 24.03 14.63 -15.34
C ARG A 353 25.28 14.53 -16.20
N GLY A 354 26.40 15.06 -15.72
CA GLY A 354 27.65 15.11 -16.48
C GLY A 354 28.81 15.62 -15.65
N GLY A 355 30.03 15.52 -16.18
CA GLY A 355 31.23 16.02 -15.51
C GLY A 355 31.64 15.14 -14.32
N HIS A 356 31.98 15.80 -13.21
CA HIS A 356 32.46 15.16 -11.98
C HIS A 356 31.41 14.22 -11.37
N SER A 357 31.88 13.17 -10.72
CA SER A 357 31.02 12.20 -10.03
C SER A 357 31.33 12.22 -8.54
N ILE A 358 30.28 12.13 -7.72
CA ILE A 358 30.38 12.19 -6.27
C ILE A 358 29.57 11.06 -5.64
N MET A 359 30.06 10.54 -4.52
CA MET A 359 29.26 9.64 -3.68
C MET A 359 28.19 10.48 -2.98
N VAL A 360 26.91 10.26 -3.32
CA VAL A 360 25.81 11.11 -2.86
C VAL A 360 25.57 10.89 -1.37
N ILE A 361 25.67 9.64 -0.93
CA ILE A 361 25.53 9.21 0.45
C ILE A 361 26.84 8.56 0.90
N ASN A 362 27.48 9.18 1.90
CA ASN A 362 28.65 8.55 2.51
C ASN A 362 28.26 7.27 3.27
N VAL A 363 29.24 6.38 3.48
CA VAL A 363 29.00 5.07 4.13
C VAL A 363 28.36 5.22 5.52
N GLN A 364 28.69 6.26 6.28
CA GLN A 364 28.13 6.49 7.62
C GLN A 364 26.63 6.83 7.58
N SER A 365 26.20 7.55 6.55
CA SER A 365 24.80 7.92 6.28
C SER A 365 24.00 6.81 5.59
N SER A 366 24.65 5.72 5.18
CA SER A 366 24.02 4.66 4.38
C SER A 366 23.28 3.59 5.18
N SER A 367 23.15 3.72 6.51
CA SER A 367 22.41 2.78 7.37
C SER A 367 21.84 3.44 8.63
N LEU A 368 20.84 2.81 9.25
CA LEU A 368 20.32 3.21 10.56
C LEU A 368 21.30 2.91 11.70
N GLY A 369 22.20 1.95 11.49
CA GLY A 369 23.16 1.48 12.49
C GLY A 369 22.50 0.54 13.50
N LEU A 370 21.46 -0.19 13.09
CA LEU A 370 20.83 -1.19 13.94
C LEU A 370 21.60 -2.53 13.89
N PRO A 371 21.47 -3.36 14.93
CA PRO A 371 21.92 -4.75 14.88
C PRO A 371 21.33 -5.54 13.69
N VAL A 372 22.06 -6.55 13.22
CA VAL A 372 21.74 -7.31 12.00
C VAL A 372 20.39 -8.03 12.04
N GLU A 373 19.89 -8.34 13.24
CA GLU A 373 18.57 -8.92 13.45
C GLU A 373 17.41 -7.95 13.14
N PHE A 374 17.69 -6.64 13.07
CA PHE A 374 16.72 -5.60 12.74
C PHE A 374 17.01 -4.93 11.40
N GLU A 375 18.26 -4.62 11.10
CA GLU A 375 18.68 -4.00 9.84
C GLU A 375 19.76 -4.84 9.16
N ARG A 376 19.47 -5.28 7.93
CA ARG A 376 20.49 -5.86 7.06
C ARG A 376 20.93 -4.82 6.03
N VAL A 377 22.22 -4.47 6.05
CA VAL A 377 22.84 -3.60 5.05
C VAL A 377 23.38 -4.44 3.90
N ILE A 378 23.05 -4.07 2.66
CA ILE A 378 23.34 -4.78 1.43
C ILE A 378 24.02 -3.79 0.46
N GLU A 379 25.13 -4.19 -0.14
CA GLU A 379 25.81 -3.39 -1.16
C GLU A 379 25.15 -3.63 -2.52
N ALA A 380 24.76 -2.54 -3.18
CA ALA A 380 24.27 -2.58 -4.54
C ALA A 380 25.47 -2.44 -5.49
N ASP A 381 26.15 -3.56 -5.74
CA ASP A 381 27.38 -3.62 -6.52
C ASP A 381 27.21 -2.97 -7.91
N GLY A 382 28.13 -2.07 -8.25
CA GLY A 382 28.13 -1.32 -9.51
C GLY A 382 26.98 -0.31 -9.66
N LYS A 383 26.27 0.04 -8.59
CA LYS A 383 25.14 0.99 -8.63
C LYS A 383 25.47 2.33 -8.00
N ASP A 384 25.00 3.38 -8.66
CA ASP A 384 25.01 4.76 -8.17
C ASP A 384 23.65 5.14 -7.55
N HIS A 385 23.58 6.26 -6.82
CA HIS A 385 22.36 6.79 -6.20
C HIS A 385 21.15 6.87 -7.14
N SER A 386 21.42 7.14 -8.43
CA SER A 386 20.41 7.40 -9.45
C SER A 386 19.87 6.12 -10.10
N ASP A 387 20.59 5.01 -10.00
CA ASP A 387 20.28 3.75 -10.70
C ASP A 387 20.22 2.50 -9.83
N ILE A 388 20.49 2.65 -8.53
CA ILE A 388 20.32 1.62 -7.52
C ILE A 388 18.94 0.95 -7.52
N VAL A 389 17.90 1.61 -8.05
CA VAL A 389 16.52 1.11 -8.18
C VAL A 389 16.05 0.86 -9.62
N LYS A 390 16.97 0.89 -10.59
CA LYS A 390 16.68 0.80 -12.03
C LYS A 390 17.28 -0.47 -12.62
N TYR A 391 16.42 -1.42 -12.96
CA TYR A 391 16.83 -2.74 -13.46
C TYR A 391 16.16 -3.04 -14.80
N ASP A 392 16.98 -3.32 -15.81
CA ASP A 392 16.51 -3.74 -17.13
C ASP A 392 16.38 -5.26 -17.24
N ARG A 393 16.98 -6.01 -16.32
CA ARG A 393 17.03 -7.48 -16.37
C ARG A 393 16.58 -8.10 -15.06
N ALA A 394 15.87 -9.22 -15.18
CA ALA A 394 15.39 -9.97 -14.03
C ALA A 394 16.52 -10.63 -13.24
N ASP A 395 17.70 -10.84 -13.83
CA ASP A 395 18.88 -11.47 -13.22
C ASP A 395 19.88 -10.46 -12.63
N ASP A 396 19.55 -9.16 -12.60
CA ASP A 396 20.36 -8.14 -11.94
C ASP A 396 20.61 -8.49 -10.47
N SER A 397 21.87 -8.47 -10.03
CA SER A 397 22.29 -8.92 -8.70
C SER A 397 21.65 -8.12 -7.56
N THR A 398 21.45 -6.82 -7.75
CA THR A 398 20.81 -5.94 -6.76
C THR A 398 19.32 -6.23 -6.69
N LEU A 399 18.66 -6.44 -7.83
CA LEU A 399 17.26 -6.88 -7.87
C LEU A 399 17.05 -8.25 -7.22
N GLN A 400 17.94 -9.21 -7.46
CA GLN A 400 17.89 -10.53 -6.82
C GLN A 400 18.01 -10.41 -5.30
N SER A 401 18.91 -9.54 -4.83
CA SER A 401 19.03 -9.21 -3.41
C SER A 401 17.75 -8.56 -2.86
N ALA A 402 17.14 -7.64 -3.61
CA ALA A 402 15.88 -7.01 -3.23
C ALA A 402 14.72 -8.03 -3.12
N ARG A 403 14.63 -8.98 -4.05
CA ARG A 403 13.67 -10.10 -3.98
C ARG A 403 13.89 -10.99 -2.77
N ALA A 404 15.15 -11.34 -2.48
CA ALA A 404 15.49 -12.10 -1.28
C ALA A 404 15.12 -11.34 0.00
N SER A 405 15.30 -10.02 0.01
CA SER A 405 14.86 -9.14 1.10
C SER A 405 13.34 -9.14 1.27
N LEU A 406 12.56 -9.08 0.19
CA LEU A 406 11.10 -9.21 0.24
C LEU A 406 10.67 -10.57 0.82
N GLN A 407 11.27 -11.67 0.34
CA GLN A 407 10.98 -13.02 0.85
C GLN A 407 11.26 -13.10 2.36
N ARG A 408 12.42 -12.60 2.80
CA ARG A 408 12.82 -12.61 4.21
C ARG A 408 11.84 -11.86 5.11
N ILE A 409 11.32 -10.72 4.63
CA ILE A 409 10.30 -9.94 5.35
C ILE A 409 9.01 -10.76 5.51
N LEU A 410 8.57 -11.45 4.45
CA LEU A 410 7.38 -12.29 4.47
C LEU A 410 7.55 -13.50 5.40
N ASP A 411 8.70 -14.17 5.35
CA ASP A 411 9.02 -15.32 6.19
C ASP A 411 9.02 -14.93 7.68
N ALA A 412 9.74 -13.86 8.03
CA ALA A 412 9.77 -13.34 9.40
C ALA A 412 8.37 -12.96 9.92
N ARG A 413 7.49 -12.48 9.03
CA ARG A 413 6.10 -12.15 9.40
C ARG A 413 5.24 -13.39 9.60
N ALA A 414 5.43 -14.42 8.78
CA ALA A 414 4.73 -15.70 8.90
C ALA A 414 5.15 -16.45 10.18
N GLU A 415 6.45 -16.47 10.49
CA GLU A 415 6.97 -17.02 11.74
C GLU A 415 6.34 -16.36 12.97
N LYS A 416 6.28 -15.02 12.99
CA LYS A 416 5.58 -14.29 14.07
C LYS A 416 4.12 -14.69 14.19
N ALA A 417 3.39 -14.81 13.08
CA ALA A 417 1.99 -15.23 13.11
C ALA A 417 1.81 -16.63 13.71
N ASN A 418 2.69 -17.56 13.35
CA ASN A 418 2.65 -18.93 13.87
C ASN A 418 2.96 -18.97 15.38
N THR A 419 3.99 -18.24 15.84
CA THR A 419 4.32 -18.18 17.29
C THR A 419 3.21 -17.54 18.13
N SER A 420 2.51 -16.53 17.60
CA SER A 420 1.35 -15.95 18.27
C SER A 420 0.19 -16.94 18.37
N ASN A 421 -0.09 -17.68 17.30
CA ASN A 421 -1.14 -18.71 17.31
C ASN A 421 -0.82 -19.85 18.27
N GLU A 422 0.43 -20.31 18.33
CA GLU A 422 0.86 -21.33 19.29
C GLU A 422 0.79 -20.82 20.74
N HIS A 423 1.13 -19.54 20.97
CA HIS A 423 1.01 -18.94 22.29
C HIS A 423 -0.46 -18.84 22.74
N ASP A 424 -1.35 -18.36 21.88
CA ASP A 424 -2.79 -18.26 22.13
C ASP A 424 -3.43 -19.64 22.36
N GLN A 425 -3.05 -20.65 21.56
CA GLN A 425 -3.47 -22.04 21.79
C GLN A 425 -2.92 -22.61 23.10
N SER A 426 -1.70 -22.25 23.51
CA SER A 426 -1.13 -22.67 24.80
C SER A 426 -1.79 -21.98 26.00
N ILE A 427 -2.22 -20.73 25.85
CA ILE A 427 -2.97 -19.98 26.87
C ILE A 427 -4.38 -20.57 26.99
N GLN A 428 -5.09 -20.79 25.88
CA GLN A 428 -6.38 -21.48 25.89
C GLN A 428 -6.28 -22.90 26.48
N GLY A 429 -5.18 -23.62 26.20
CA GLY A 429 -4.91 -24.93 26.78
C GLY A 429 -4.59 -24.92 28.28
N LYS A 430 -4.16 -23.78 28.84
CA LYS A 430 -3.85 -23.61 30.28
C LYS A 430 -4.98 -22.97 31.08
N GLU A 431 -5.86 -22.17 30.48
CA GLU A 431 -7.03 -21.59 31.16
C GLU A 431 -8.24 -22.55 31.25
N LEU A 432 -8.18 -23.70 30.60
CA LEU A 432 -9.18 -24.77 30.69
C LEU A 432 -8.98 -25.66 31.95
N GLU A 433 -8.79 -25.05 33.12
CA GLU A 433 -8.97 -25.79 34.39
C GLU A 433 -10.46 -25.89 34.71
N LYS A 434 -11.05 -27.07 34.45
CA LYS A 434 -12.42 -27.40 34.88
C LYS A 434 -12.49 -27.49 36.41
N PHE A 435 -12.87 -26.41 37.08
CA PHE A 435 -13.20 -26.46 38.51
C PHE A 435 -14.61 -27.01 38.72
N ARG A 436 -14.71 -28.29 39.09
CA ARG A 436 -15.96 -28.91 39.54
C ARG A 436 -16.23 -28.58 41.02
N HIS A 437 -17.02 -27.54 41.28
CA HIS A 437 -17.55 -27.28 42.61
C HIS A 437 -19.02 -27.69 42.68
N ALA A 438 -19.30 -28.85 43.29
CA ALA A 438 -20.66 -29.35 43.46
C ALA A 438 -21.29 -28.77 44.73
N TRP A 439 -22.22 -27.82 44.57
CA TRP A 439 -23.09 -27.41 45.67
C TRP A 439 -24.22 -28.42 45.83
N HIS A 440 -24.54 -28.79 47.08
CA HIS A 440 -25.64 -29.68 47.41
C HIS A 440 -26.71 -28.90 48.16
N LEU A 441 -27.79 -28.54 47.46
CA LEU A 441 -28.96 -27.95 48.09
C LEU A 441 -30.03 -29.04 48.27
N HIS A 442 -30.45 -29.24 49.52
CA HIS A 442 -31.46 -30.23 49.88
C HIS A 442 -32.77 -29.52 50.23
N ILE A 443 -33.78 -29.62 49.36
CA ILE A 443 -35.07 -28.95 49.56
C ILE A 443 -36.11 -30.02 49.96
N PRO A 444 -36.66 -29.98 51.19
CA PRO A 444 -37.74 -30.87 51.59
C PRO A 444 -39.07 -30.40 50.96
N LEU A 445 -39.65 -31.23 50.09
CA LEU A 445 -40.94 -30.98 49.47
C LEU A 445 -42.00 -31.88 50.14
N GLY A 446 -42.47 -31.45 51.31
CA GLY A 446 -43.42 -32.20 52.14
C GLY A 446 -42.81 -33.41 52.86
N LYS A 447 -43.65 -34.34 53.35
CA LYS A 447 -43.22 -35.46 54.22
C LYS A 447 -42.56 -36.65 53.48
N ILE A 448 -42.60 -36.66 52.13
CA ILE A 448 -42.38 -37.89 51.35
C ILE A 448 -41.31 -37.73 50.23
N PHE A 449 -40.89 -36.50 49.89
CA PHE A 449 -39.94 -36.24 48.80
C PHE A 449 -38.77 -35.34 49.22
N SER A 450 -37.58 -35.63 48.69
CA SER A 450 -36.40 -34.76 48.78
C SER A 450 -35.76 -34.51 47.43
N LEU A 451 -35.43 -33.25 47.15
CA LEU A 451 -34.74 -32.82 45.93
C LEU A 451 -33.26 -32.54 46.24
N LYS A 452 -32.35 -33.16 45.47
CA LYS A 452 -30.91 -32.83 45.45
C LYS A 452 -30.59 -32.12 44.14
N LEU A 453 -30.05 -30.90 44.22
CA LEU A 453 -29.56 -30.13 43.08
C LEU A 453 -28.03 -30.18 43.05
N ILE A 454 -27.46 -30.31 41.85
CA ILE A 454 -26.02 -30.24 41.57
C ILE A 454 -25.81 -29.20 40.47
N PHE A 455 -24.93 -28.24 40.74
CA PHE A 455 -24.55 -27.19 39.80
C PHE A 455 -23.11 -27.44 39.34
N GLU A 456 -22.87 -27.51 38.03
CA GLU A 456 -21.54 -27.52 37.43
C GLU A 456 -21.41 -26.29 36.53
N TYR A 457 -20.33 -25.51 36.65
CA TYR A 457 -20.10 -24.35 35.78
C TYR A 457 -18.66 -24.23 35.29
N ILE A 458 -18.49 -23.59 34.13
CA ILE A 458 -17.20 -23.28 33.50
C ILE A 458 -17.11 -21.76 33.36
N PHE A 459 -15.97 -21.17 33.75
CA PHE A 459 -15.67 -19.74 33.60
C PHE A 459 -14.61 -19.49 32.52
N MET A 460 -14.68 -18.36 31.83
CA MET A 460 -13.54 -17.71 31.14
C MET A 460 -13.58 -16.21 31.44
N LEU A 461 -12.42 -15.64 31.79
CA LEU A 461 -12.22 -14.18 31.96
C LEU A 461 -13.25 -13.48 32.88
N GLY A 462 -13.77 -14.16 33.90
CA GLY A 462 -14.73 -13.62 34.86
C GLY A 462 -16.20 -13.87 34.52
N ASP A 463 -16.51 -14.45 33.34
CA ASP A 463 -17.86 -14.75 32.89
C ASP A 463 -18.16 -16.26 32.87
N ILE A 464 -19.39 -16.64 33.25
CA ILE A 464 -19.87 -18.03 33.20
C ILE A 464 -20.23 -18.39 31.76
N ILE A 465 -19.50 -19.33 31.17
CA ILE A 465 -19.68 -19.74 29.77
C ILE A 465 -20.64 -20.94 29.64
N SER A 466 -20.78 -21.74 30.69
CA SER A 466 -21.68 -22.89 30.73
C SER A 466 -22.08 -23.16 32.17
N LEU A 467 -23.38 -23.38 32.41
CA LEU A 467 -23.94 -23.83 33.68
C LEU A 467 -24.85 -25.03 33.42
N THR A 468 -24.53 -26.16 34.03
CA THR A 468 -25.34 -27.38 33.99
C THR A 468 -25.96 -27.61 35.35
N VAL A 469 -27.29 -27.72 35.39
CA VAL A 469 -28.03 -28.03 36.62
C VAL A 469 -28.63 -29.43 36.49
N SER A 470 -28.25 -30.31 37.41
CA SER A 470 -28.80 -31.66 37.51
C SER A 470 -29.63 -31.78 38.78
N PHE A 471 -30.78 -32.46 38.73
CA PHE A 471 -31.56 -32.75 39.93
C PHE A 471 -31.94 -34.22 40.05
N THR A 472 -32.13 -34.68 41.28
CA THR A 472 -32.64 -36.02 41.57
C THR A 472 -33.72 -35.94 42.66
N VAL A 473 -34.88 -36.52 42.37
CA VAL A 473 -36.03 -36.60 43.29
C VAL A 473 -36.07 -37.98 43.93
N TRP A 474 -36.08 -38.04 45.25
CA TRP A 474 -36.21 -39.30 46.00
C TRP A 474 -37.61 -39.42 46.57
N THR A 475 -38.22 -40.61 46.46
CA THR A 475 -39.49 -40.93 47.14
C THR A 475 -39.22 -41.93 48.26
N LYS A 476 -39.83 -41.73 49.43
CA LYS A 476 -39.54 -42.56 50.63
C LYS A 476 -40.04 -44.01 50.57
N SER A 477 -40.48 -44.55 49.43
CA SER A 477 -40.95 -45.94 49.31
C SER A 477 -39.99 -46.92 48.61
N GLU A 478 -38.83 -46.49 48.14
CA GLU A 478 -37.86 -47.36 47.45
C GLU A 478 -36.51 -47.48 48.17
N ALA A 479 -36.52 -47.74 49.47
CA ALA A 479 -35.31 -48.12 50.21
C ALA A 479 -34.73 -49.51 49.83
N LYS A 480 -35.28 -50.18 48.80
CA LYS A 480 -34.78 -51.45 48.24
C LYS A 480 -35.07 -51.58 46.75
N LYS A 481 -34.44 -50.76 45.90
CA LYS A 481 -34.05 -51.08 44.51
C LYS A 481 -33.26 -49.90 43.93
N THR A 482 -32.31 -50.22 43.06
CA THR A 482 -31.36 -49.31 42.39
C THR A 482 -32.09 -48.11 41.76
N PRO A 483 -31.61 -46.86 41.93
CA PRO A 483 -32.29 -45.69 41.39
C PRO A 483 -32.33 -45.75 39.85
N GLN A 484 -33.51 -45.59 39.25
CA GLN A 484 -33.63 -45.25 37.84
C GLN A 484 -33.21 -43.78 37.68
N ASN A 485 -31.97 -43.55 37.23
CA ASN A 485 -31.53 -42.22 36.79
C ASN A 485 -32.35 -41.80 35.56
N LYS A 486 -33.36 -40.96 35.74
CA LYS A 486 -33.83 -40.08 34.67
C LYS A 486 -33.06 -38.77 34.77
N THR A 487 -32.06 -38.64 33.90
CA THR A 487 -31.29 -37.41 33.73
C THR A 487 -31.96 -36.60 32.62
N GLU A 488 -32.79 -35.62 32.98
CA GLU A 488 -33.15 -34.54 32.05
C GLU A 488 -32.20 -33.36 32.35
N GLY A 489 -31.16 -33.26 31.54
CA GLY A 489 -30.22 -32.14 31.60
C GLY A 489 -30.72 -30.99 30.74
N PHE A 490 -30.83 -29.79 31.30
CA PHE A 490 -30.98 -28.57 30.54
C PHE A 490 -29.62 -27.86 30.51
N THR A 491 -29.08 -27.66 29.30
CA THR A 491 -27.88 -26.87 29.07
C THR A 491 -28.31 -25.54 28.48
N VAL A 492 -28.01 -24.43 29.17
CA VAL A 492 -28.19 -23.08 28.62
C VAL A 492 -26.84 -22.61 28.15
N HIS A 493 -26.68 -22.46 26.83
CA HIS A 493 -25.52 -21.80 26.24
C HIS A 493 -25.81 -20.30 26.17
N GLY A 494 -25.04 -19.48 26.89
CA GLY A 494 -25.03 -18.05 26.63
C GLY A 494 -24.24 -17.79 25.35
N GLN A 495 -24.91 -17.46 24.25
CA GLN A 495 -24.24 -16.78 23.13
C GLN A 495 -24.25 -15.27 23.42
N PRO A 496 -23.13 -14.56 23.26
CA PRO A 496 -23.17 -13.13 23.03
C PRO A 496 -23.65 -12.93 21.58
N ASP A 497 -24.57 -11.98 21.38
CA ASP A 497 -25.16 -11.56 20.10
C ASP A 497 -26.35 -12.37 19.57
N LEU A 498 -27.53 -12.02 20.07
CA LEU A 498 -28.78 -12.08 19.31
C LEU A 498 -29.50 -10.73 19.45
N GLU A 499 -29.72 -10.06 18.31
CA GLU A 499 -30.66 -8.93 18.21
C GLU A 499 -32.05 -9.38 18.72
N PRO A 500 -32.81 -8.50 19.40
CA PRO A 500 -34.10 -8.88 19.94
C PRO A 500 -35.10 -9.17 18.81
N GLU A 501 -35.55 -10.43 18.73
CA GLU A 501 -36.71 -10.81 17.92
C GLU A 501 -37.92 -9.95 18.33
N SER A 502 -38.44 -9.19 17.38
CA SER A 502 -39.64 -8.38 17.55
C SER A 502 -40.87 -9.27 17.71
N PHE A 503 -41.51 -9.22 18.88
CA PHE A 503 -42.85 -9.75 19.09
C PHE A 503 -43.92 -8.77 18.58
N PRO A 504 -44.99 -9.23 17.90
CA PRO A 504 -46.01 -8.34 17.38
C PRO A 504 -46.83 -7.72 18.53
N VAL A 505 -46.75 -6.39 18.65
CA VAL A 505 -47.54 -5.59 19.58
C VAL A 505 -48.97 -5.48 19.07
N GLN A 506 -49.95 -6.01 19.82
CA GLN A 506 -51.36 -5.75 19.57
C GLN A 506 -51.70 -4.26 19.81
N PRO A 507 -52.56 -3.64 18.99
CA PRO A 507 -52.91 -2.24 19.16
C PRO A 507 -53.80 -2.02 20.41
N PRO A 508 -53.63 -0.90 21.13
CA PRO A 508 -54.43 -0.58 22.31
C PRO A 508 -55.86 -0.15 21.95
N PRO A 509 -56.84 -0.31 22.86
CA PRO A 509 -58.24 -0.07 22.58
C PRO A 509 -58.56 1.43 22.51
N ALA A 510 -59.43 1.79 21.56
CA ALA A 510 -59.94 3.14 21.36
C ALA A 510 -60.73 3.66 22.58
N LYS A 511 -60.50 4.93 22.93
CA LYS A 511 -61.36 5.71 23.83
C LYS A 511 -61.54 7.14 23.31
N PRO A 512 -62.65 7.81 23.69
CA PRO A 512 -63.59 8.39 22.75
C PRO A 512 -63.34 9.87 22.45
N GLN A 513 -63.95 10.31 21.36
CA GLN A 513 -64.00 11.70 20.89
C GLN A 513 -64.65 12.63 21.90
N GLU A 514 -64.01 13.79 22.11
CA GLU A 514 -64.64 15.12 22.18
C GLU A 514 -63.66 16.17 21.64
#